data_AF-A0A4R2PE86-F1
#
_entry.id   AF-A0A4R2PE86-F1
#
_cell.length_a   1.000
_cell.length_b   1.000
_cell.length_c   1.000
_cell.angle_alpha   90.00
_cell.angle_beta   90.00
_cell.angle_gamma   90.00
#
_symmetry.space_group_name_H-M   'P 1'
#
loop_
_entity.id
_entity.type
_entity.pdbx_description
1 polymer ?
#
loop_
_entity_poly.entity_id
_entity_poly.type
_entity_poly.pdbx_seq_one_letter_code
_entity_poly.pdbx_strand_id
1 'polypeptide(L)'
;MCNRYRLTAKQAEVMATFGIRPPYEPDETFPVGDIFPTGKKTPFYGAVIVKDGDDRRLERMEWGVPTQLPSKRDPSVKLTKYVTNVRNLSSSFWRSMLTTPARRCLVPVTSFSEYGIAPGEDGKKPLHWFDVPSRPIFAFAGIWRPTERGNAYGFLTTEPNAIVVPIHPKAMPVILHDDDYERWLTASWDELGGVVAPYPSQLMRVLADGSV
;
A
#
# COMPACT_ATOMS: atom_id res chain seq x y z
N MET A 1 3.99 -8.53 -7.11
CA MET A 1 3.12 -8.24 -5.96
C MET A 1 3.94 -7.19 -5.29
N CYS A 2 3.40 -5.99 -5.17
CA CYS A 2 4.18 -4.82 -4.83
C CYS A 2 4.78 -5.02 -3.43
N ASN A 3 6.11 -5.11 -3.38
CA ASN A 3 6.87 -5.27 -2.16
C ASN A 3 8.00 -4.24 -2.08
N ARG A 4 7.85 -3.13 -2.81
CA ARG A 4 8.71 -1.96 -2.72
C ARG A 4 7.98 -0.78 -3.36
N TYR A 5 7.78 0.27 -2.58
CA TYR A 5 7.23 1.54 -3.05
C TYR A 5 8.03 2.70 -2.47
N ARG A 6 7.76 3.92 -2.91
CA ARG A 6 8.42 5.13 -2.45
C ARG A 6 7.44 6.15 -1.90
N LEU A 7 7.91 6.89 -0.90
CA LEU A 7 7.34 8.14 -0.47
C LEU A 7 8.49 9.16 -0.34
N THR A 8 8.66 10.00 -1.35
CA THR A 8 9.76 10.96 -1.43
C THR A 8 9.34 12.40 -1.11
N ALA A 9 8.03 12.66 -1.04
CA ALA A 9 7.47 13.96 -0.68
C ALA A 9 7.70 14.28 0.80
N LYS A 10 7.72 15.58 1.12
CA LYS A 10 7.84 16.04 2.51
C LYS A 10 6.55 15.75 3.28
N GLN A 11 6.66 15.53 4.59
CA GLN A 11 5.50 15.27 5.45
C GLN A 11 4.39 16.32 5.29
N ALA A 12 4.74 17.62 5.31
CA ALA A 12 3.76 18.69 5.14
C ALA A 12 3.03 18.63 3.79
N GLU A 13 3.72 18.25 2.71
CA GLU A 13 3.12 18.08 1.37
C GLU A 13 2.17 16.89 1.34
N VAL A 14 2.54 15.77 1.98
CA VAL A 14 1.68 14.60 2.15
C VAL A 14 0.43 14.99 2.93
N MET A 15 0.59 15.62 4.10
CA MET A 15 -0.52 16.05 4.95
C MET A 15 -1.47 16.97 4.22
N ALA A 16 -0.96 18.00 3.52
CA ALA A 16 -1.76 18.91 2.72
C ALA A 16 -2.51 18.20 1.58
N THR A 17 -1.85 17.27 0.87
CA THR A 17 -2.46 16.48 -0.22
C THR A 17 -3.68 15.70 0.26
N PHE A 18 -3.63 15.17 1.48
CA PHE A 18 -4.73 14.40 2.05
C PHE A 18 -5.69 15.24 2.90
N GLY A 19 -5.61 16.57 2.85
CA GLY A 19 -6.55 17.48 3.50
C GLY A 19 -6.32 17.70 5.00
N ILE A 20 -5.16 17.30 5.53
CA ILE A 20 -4.79 17.54 6.93
C ILE A 20 -4.29 18.98 7.06
N ARG A 21 -4.92 19.75 7.95
CA ARG A 21 -4.64 21.18 8.14
C ARG A 21 -3.67 21.42 9.31
N PRO A 22 -2.86 22.50 9.27
CA PRO A 22 -2.03 22.91 10.40
C PRO A 22 -2.84 23.30 11.65
N PRO A 23 -2.25 23.28 12.85
CA PRO A 23 -0.85 22.92 13.12
C PRO A 23 -0.61 21.42 12.95
N TYR A 24 0.54 21.07 12.36
CA TYR A 24 0.99 19.68 12.31
C TYR A 24 1.67 19.35 13.64
N GLU A 25 1.39 18.18 14.19
CA GLU A 25 2.17 17.63 15.30
C GLU A 25 3.67 17.66 14.94
N PRO A 26 4.57 17.85 15.92
CA PRO A 26 6.01 17.91 15.68
C PRO A 26 6.48 16.75 14.80
N ASP A 27 7.37 17.02 13.84
CA ASP A 27 7.84 16.04 12.85
C ASP A 27 8.21 14.71 13.51
N GLU A 28 7.36 13.70 13.38
CA GLU A 28 7.82 12.33 13.48
C GLU A 28 8.65 12.06 12.24
N THR A 29 9.88 11.54 12.40
CA THR A 29 10.65 11.13 11.23
C THR A 29 9.95 9.96 10.54
N PHE A 30 9.18 10.26 9.50
CA PHE A 30 8.59 9.24 8.63
C PHE A 30 9.65 8.71 7.66
N PRO A 31 9.55 7.43 7.26
CA PRO A 31 10.46 6.87 6.27
C PRO A 31 10.29 7.62 4.95
N VAL A 32 11.36 8.28 4.52
CA VAL A 32 11.48 8.94 3.21
C VAL A 32 12.28 8.04 2.27
N GLY A 33 11.87 7.96 1.02
CA GLY A 33 12.50 7.13 0.00
C GLY A 33 11.85 5.76 -0.09
N ASP A 34 12.67 4.71 -0.19
CA ASP A 34 12.22 3.36 -0.47
C ASP A 34 11.67 2.67 0.79
N ILE A 35 10.43 2.20 0.69
CA ILE A 35 9.73 1.48 1.74
C ILE A 35 9.63 0.01 1.36
N PHE A 36 9.97 -0.86 2.31
CA PHE A 36 10.03 -2.31 2.15
C PHE A 36 9.10 -3.02 3.13
N PRO A 37 8.63 -4.24 2.84
CA PRO A 37 7.92 -5.07 3.79
C PRO A 37 8.71 -5.30 5.07
N THR A 38 8.00 -5.44 6.18
CA THR A 38 8.58 -5.96 7.42
C THR A 38 9.29 -7.29 7.18
N GLY A 39 10.52 -7.39 7.70
CA GLY A 39 11.27 -8.62 7.77
C GLY A 39 10.98 -9.41 9.04
N LYS A 40 11.49 -10.65 9.11
CA LYS A 40 11.33 -11.50 10.32
C LYS A 40 11.98 -10.91 11.57
N LYS A 41 13.08 -10.16 11.41
CA LYS A 41 13.88 -9.61 12.51
C LYS A 41 13.79 -8.09 12.62
N THR A 42 13.46 -7.41 11.52
CA THR A 42 13.50 -5.95 11.42
C THR A 42 12.15 -5.46 10.92
N PRO A 43 11.38 -4.73 11.75
CA PRO A 43 10.20 -4.03 11.24
C PRO A 43 10.59 -3.03 10.17
N PHE A 44 9.73 -2.87 9.19
CA PHE A 44 9.73 -1.72 8.31
C PHE A 44 8.40 -1.00 8.43
N TYR A 45 8.47 0.32 8.52
CA TYR A 45 7.30 1.16 8.70
C TYR A 45 6.99 1.93 7.42
N GLY A 46 5.74 2.36 7.28
CA GLY A 46 5.31 3.32 6.27
C GLY A 46 4.36 4.34 6.88
N ALA A 47 4.18 5.46 6.18
CA ALA A 47 3.14 6.42 6.47
C ALA A 47 1.78 5.93 5.97
N VAL A 48 0.72 6.18 6.74
CA VAL A 48 -0.67 5.96 6.32
C VAL A 48 -1.54 7.13 6.80
N ILE A 49 -2.60 7.42 6.07
CA ILE A 49 -3.62 8.38 6.47
C ILE A 49 -4.84 7.61 6.95
N VAL A 50 -5.30 7.90 8.17
CA VAL A 50 -6.52 7.34 8.73
C VAL A 50 -7.55 8.45 8.96
N LYS A 51 -8.83 8.06 9.00
CA LYS A 51 -9.91 8.93 9.46
C LYS A 51 -9.80 9.11 10.98
N ASP A 52 -9.99 10.33 11.46
CA ASP A 52 -10.02 10.68 12.88
C ASP A 52 -11.14 11.69 13.14
N GLY A 53 -12.27 11.21 13.68
CA GLY A 53 -13.51 12.02 13.70
C GLY A 53 -13.93 12.42 12.29
N ASP A 54 -14.10 13.72 12.05
CA ASP A 54 -14.36 14.31 10.73
C ASP A 54 -13.08 14.62 9.96
N ASP A 55 -11.94 14.62 10.64
CA ASP A 55 -10.63 14.94 10.09
C ASP A 55 -9.86 13.68 9.67
N ARG A 56 -8.60 13.87 9.30
CA ARG A 56 -7.64 12.81 8.95
C ARG A 56 -6.36 13.05 9.73
N ARG A 57 -5.66 11.97 10.06
CA ARG A 57 -4.32 12.03 10.65
C ARG A 57 -3.34 11.13 9.92
N LEU A 58 -2.08 11.55 9.94
CA LEU A 58 -0.95 10.76 9.47
C LEU A 58 -0.47 9.85 10.60
N GLU A 59 -0.26 8.57 10.31
CA GLU A 59 0.28 7.59 11.23
C GLU A 59 1.44 6.82 10.64
N ARG A 60 2.39 6.42 11.49
CA ARG A 60 3.44 5.46 11.14
C ARG A 60 3.01 4.07 11.56
N MET A 61 2.85 3.15 10.60
CA MET A 61 2.43 1.77 10.85
C MET A 61 3.43 0.77 10.27
N GLU A 62 3.52 -0.42 10.87
CA GLU A 62 4.36 -1.50 10.38
C GLU A 62 3.78 -2.09 9.07
N TRP A 63 4.59 -2.23 8.02
CA TRP A 63 4.11 -2.77 6.74
C TRP A 63 4.15 -4.29 6.72
N GLY A 64 3.00 -4.88 7.01
CA GLY A 64 2.78 -6.32 6.95
C GLY A 64 1.92 -6.78 8.12
N VAL A 65 0.70 -7.20 7.83
CA VAL A 65 -0.23 -7.70 8.84
C VAL A 65 0.19 -9.12 9.26
N PRO A 66 0.50 -9.37 10.55
CA PRO A 66 0.98 -10.68 11.00
C PRO A 66 -0.13 -11.72 10.94
N THR A 67 0.10 -12.87 10.33
CA THR A 67 -0.79 -14.04 10.36
C THR A 67 -0.01 -15.28 10.78
N GLN A 68 -0.68 -16.21 11.45
CA GLN A 68 -0.12 -17.52 11.78
C GLN A 68 -0.44 -18.51 10.68
N LEU A 69 0.59 -19.17 10.14
CA LEU A 69 0.43 -20.24 9.15
C LEU A 69 1.15 -21.50 9.61
N PRO A 70 0.63 -22.71 9.32
CA PRO A 70 1.36 -23.95 9.54
C PRO A 70 2.69 -23.95 8.77
N SER A 71 3.75 -24.45 9.40
CA SER A 71 5.01 -24.71 8.70
C SER A 71 4.82 -25.82 7.66
N LYS A 72 5.47 -25.67 6.50
CA LYS A 72 5.47 -26.70 5.46
C LYS A 72 6.20 -27.98 5.88
N ARG A 73 7.17 -27.86 6.79
CA ARG A 73 7.95 -29.01 7.30
C ARG A 73 7.21 -29.75 8.40
N ASP A 74 6.46 -29.01 9.23
CA ASP A 74 5.67 -29.55 10.34
C ASP A 74 4.41 -28.70 10.56
N PRO A 75 3.22 -29.18 10.17
CA PRO A 75 1.98 -28.42 10.29
C PRO A 75 1.58 -28.07 11.74
N SER A 76 2.14 -28.76 12.75
CA SER A 76 1.89 -28.45 14.16
C SER A 76 2.59 -27.15 14.58
N VAL A 77 3.71 -26.82 13.93
CA VAL A 77 4.45 -25.58 14.18
C VAL A 77 3.79 -24.42 13.43
N LYS A 78 3.40 -23.37 14.16
CA LYS A 78 2.91 -22.13 13.57
C LYS A 78 4.07 -21.17 13.32
N LEU A 79 4.09 -20.58 12.12
CA LEU A 79 5.03 -19.55 11.72
C LEU A 79 4.29 -18.24 11.49
N THR A 80 4.84 -17.16 12.05
CA THR A 80 4.38 -15.80 11.74
C THR A 80 4.79 -15.43 10.32
N LYS A 81 3.82 -15.06 9.50
CA LYS A 81 4.01 -14.44 8.19
C LYS A 81 3.41 -13.04 8.21
N TYR A 82 4.16 -12.06 7.72
CA TYR A 82 3.66 -10.71 7.54
C TYR A 82 3.11 -10.57 6.12
N VAL A 83 1.82 -10.23 6.01
CA VAL A 83 1.14 -10.11 4.72
C VAL A 83 0.96 -8.64 4.37
N THR A 84 1.60 -8.22 3.29
CA THR A 84 1.64 -6.82 2.81
C THR A 84 0.56 -6.51 1.78
N ASN A 85 0.20 -7.49 0.96
CA ASN A 85 -0.70 -7.36 -0.18
C ASN A 85 -1.98 -8.18 0.04
N VAL A 86 -3.13 -7.51 0.00
CA VAL A 86 -4.45 -8.09 0.26
C VAL A 86 -5.13 -8.40 -1.08
N ARG A 87 -5.04 -9.66 -1.51
CA ARG A 87 -5.61 -10.11 -2.81
C ARG A 87 -6.94 -10.82 -2.67
N ASN A 88 -7.04 -11.75 -1.72
CA ASN A 88 -8.25 -12.54 -1.54
C ASN A 88 -9.24 -11.80 -0.62
N LEU A 89 -10.05 -10.91 -1.20
CA LEU A 89 -10.97 -10.05 -0.45
C LEU A 89 -12.12 -10.80 0.22
N SER A 90 -12.41 -12.04 -0.19
CA SER A 90 -13.40 -12.90 0.47
C SER A 90 -12.85 -13.65 1.68
N SER A 91 -11.54 -13.56 1.96
CA SER A 91 -10.94 -14.22 3.12
C SER A 91 -11.51 -13.65 4.43
N SER A 92 -11.95 -14.54 5.31
CA SER A 92 -12.41 -14.20 6.66
C SER A 92 -11.36 -13.44 7.48
N PHE A 93 -10.08 -13.65 7.21
CA PHE A 93 -8.98 -12.93 7.86
C PHE A 93 -9.01 -11.42 7.62
N TRP A 94 -9.46 -11.00 6.42
CA TRP A 94 -9.52 -9.58 6.05
C TRP A 94 -10.88 -8.95 6.33
N ARG A 95 -11.94 -9.76 6.43
CA ARG A 95 -13.33 -9.29 6.48
C ARG A 95 -13.54 -8.15 7.48
N SER A 96 -13.10 -8.30 8.73
CA SER A 96 -13.30 -7.26 9.75
C SER A 96 -12.60 -5.95 9.44
N MET A 97 -11.44 -5.96 8.78
CA MET A 97 -10.73 -4.75 8.35
C MET A 97 -11.38 -4.12 7.11
N LEU A 98 -11.87 -4.93 6.17
CA LEU A 98 -12.53 -4.45 4.96
C LEU A 98 -13.90 -3.81 5.25
N THR A 99 -14.69 -4.45 6.13
CA THR A 99 -16.06 -4.02 6.44
C THR A 99 -16.16 -3.00 7.58
N THR A 100 -15.05 -2.67 8.24
CA THR A 100 -15.00 -1.63 9.28
C THR A 100 -14.27 -0.42 8.72
N PRO A 101 -14.96 0.69 8.37
CA PRO A 101 -14.31 1.87 7.80
C PRO A 101 -13.14 2.41 8.63
N ALA A 102 -13.25 2.39 9.97
CA ALA A 102 -12.18 2.78 10.89
C ALA A 102 -10.91 1.89 10.84
N ARG A 103 -10.93 0.77 10.11
CA ARG A 103 -9.78 -0.11 9.85
C ARG A 103 -9.23 0.03 8.43
N ARG A 104 -9.69 1.03 7.68
CA ARG A 104 -9.17 1.38 6.36
C ARG A 104 -8.28 2.61 6.49
N CYS A 105 -7.31 2.71 5.59
CA CYS A 105 -6.37 3.82 5.51
C CYS A 105 -6.03 4.13 4.05
N LEU A 106 -5.51 5.32 3.79
CA LEU A 106 -4.83 5.65 2.54
C LEU A 106 -3.34 5.41 2.77
N VAL A 107 -2.66 4.73 1.85
CA VAL A 107 -1.19 4.58 1.91
C VAL A 107 -0.58 5.57 0.93
N PRO A 108 0.02 6.69 1.35
CA PRO A 108 0.66 7.65 0.47
C PRO A 108 1.85 7.06 -0.29
N VAL A 109 1.92 7.34 -1.59
CA VAL A 109 2.93 6.83 -2.50
C VAL A 109 3.29 7.91 -3.52
N THR A 110 4.57 8.03 -3.86
CA THR A 110 5.03 8.83 -5.01
C THR A 110 5.35 7.96 -6.23
N SER A 111 5.78 6.72 -6.00
CA SER A 111 5.96 5.71 -7.05
C SER A 111 5.99 4.31 -6.43
N PHE A 112 5.71 3.28 -7.23
CA PHE A 112 5.84 1.89 -6.80
C PHE A 112 6.61 1.06 -7.81
N SER A 113 7.13 -0.08 -7.39
CA SER A 113 7.96 -0.92 -8.25
C SER A 113 7.47 -2.35 -8.36
N GLU A 114 7.71 -2.95 -9.53
CA GLU A 114 7.55 -4.38 -9.76
C GLU A 114 8.75 -4.93 -10.53
N TYR A 115 9.12 -6.17 -10.23
CA TYR A 115 10.18 -6.87 -10.95
C TYR A 115 9.65 -7.42 -12.27
N GLY A 116 10.44 -7.29 -13.33
CA GLY A 116 10.17 -7.87 -14.63
C GLY A 116 10.07 -9.42 -14.60
N ILE A 117 9.50 -9.96 -15.69
CA ILE A 117 9.27 -11.40 -15.82
C ILE A 117 10.58 -12.16 -16.08
N ALA A 118 11.41 -11.64 -16.99
CA ALA A 118 12.68 -12.25 -17.40
C ALA A 118 13.88 -11.58 -16.72
N PRO A 119 14.93 -12.33 -16.38
CA PRO A 119 16.22 -11.76 -16.00
C PRO A 119 16.85 -10.94 -17.14
N GLY A 120 17.53 -9.86 -16.80
CA GLY A 120 18.41 -9.13 -17.71
C GLY A 120 19.77 -9.82 -17.88
N GLU A 121 20.70 -9.13 -18.55
CA GLU A 121 22.05 -9.66 -18.84
C GLU A 121 22.85 -9.99 -17.57
N ASP A 122 22.59 -9.29 -16.47
CA ASP A 122 23.23 -9.52 -15.16
C ASP A 122 22.60 -10.70 -14.38
N GLY A 123 21.64 -11.41 -14.98
CA GLY A 123 20.91 -12.52 -14.37
C GLY A 123 19.88 -12.11 -13.32
N LYS A 124 19.68 -10.80 -13.09
CA LYS A 124 18.67 -10.28 -12.16
C LYS A 124 17.45 -9.79 -12.92
N LYS A 125 16.29 -9.89 -12.29
CA LYS A 125 15.07 -9.29 -12.85
C LYS A 125 15.19 -7.76 -12.77
N PRO A 126 14.96 -7.03 -13.88
CA PRO A 126 14.95 -5.58 -13.84
C PRO A 126 13.83 -5.09 -12.93
N LEU A 127 14.05 -3.96 -12.27
CA LEU A 127 13.09 -3.32 -11.40
C LEU A 127 12.49 -2.12 -12.13
N HIS A 128 11.19 -2.17 -12.40
CA HIS A 128 10.49 -1.08 -13.08
C HIS A 128 9.71 -0.26 -12.08
N TRP A 129 9.77 1.06 -12.22
CA TRP A 129 9.02 2.01 -11.39
C TRP A 129 7.83 2.58 -12.15
N PHE A 130 6.74 2.80 -11.43
CA PHE A 130 5.49 3.33 -11.94
C PHE A 130 5.07 4.54 -11.11
N ASP A 131 4.56 5.57 -11.80
CA ASP A 131 4.00 6.76 -11.19
C ASP A 131 2.68 7.18 -11.85
N VAL A 132 2.05 8.22 -11.26
CA VAL A 132 0.87 8.88 -11.81
C VAL A 132 1.27 10.34 -12.07
N PRO A 133 1.65 10.72 -13.30
CA PRO A 133 2.29 12.01 -13.57
C PRO A 133 1.48 13.24 -13.12
N SER A 134 0.16 13.17 -13.18
CA SER A 134 -0.74 14.26 -12.73
C SER A 134 -0.94 14.30 -11.22
N ARG A 135 -0.50 13.27 -10.48
CA ARG A 135 -0.69 13.11 -9.03
C ARG A 135 0.64 12.70 -8.40
N PRO A 136 1.57 13.65 -8.15
CA PRO A 136 2.90 13.37 -7.60
C PRO A 136 2.87 12.64 -6.25
N ILE A 137 1.78 12.78 -5.50
CA ILE A 137 1.45 12.01 -4.31
C ILE A 137 0.05 11.42 -4.55
N PHE A 138 -0.05 10.10 -4.55
CA PHE A 138 -1.31 9.36 -4.68
C PHE A 138 -1.43 8.34 -3.56
N ALA A 139 -2.55 7.62 -3.47
CA ALA A 139 -2.75 6.61 -2.44
C ALA A 139 -3.11 5.23 -2.97
N PHE A 140 -2.59 4.21 -2.29
CA PHE A 140 -3.17 2.87 -2.34
C PHE A 140 -4.32 2.72 -1.34
N ALA A 141 -5.26 1.84 -1.68
CA ALA A 141 -6.34 1.40 -0.79
C ALA A 141 -5.78 0.50 0.34
N GLY A 142 -5.53 1.11 1.50
CA GLY A 142 -4.94 0.45 2.66
C GLY A 142 -5.97 -0.08 3.65
N ILE A 143 -5.58 -1.13 4.38
CA ILE A 143 -6.26 -1.60 5.58
C ILE A 143 -5.26 -1.79 6.70
N TRP A 144 -5.71 -1.67 7.94
CA TRP A 144 -4.84 -1.78 9.10
C TRP A 144 -5.54 -2.40 10.29
N ARG A 145 -4.73 -2.88 11.25
CA ARG A 145 -5.21 -3.30 12.56
C ARG A 145 -4.12 -3.15 13.64
N PRO A 146 -4.52 -3.05 14.91
CA PRO A 146 -3.60 -3.17 16.03
C PRO A 146 -2.98 -4.55 16.10
N THR A 147 -1.72 -4.63 16.54
CA THR A 147 -0.99 -5.87 16.81
C THR A 147 -0.13 -5.71 18.06
N GLU A 148 0.46 -6.80 18.55
CA GLU A 148 1.39 -6.77 19.69
C GLU A 148 2.64 -5.90 19.44
N ARG A 149 2.99 -5.66 18.16
CA ARG A 149 4.16 -4.85 17.75
C ARG A 149 3.79 -3.42 17.36
N GLY A 150 2.54 -3.01 17.63
CA GLY A 150 1.95 -1.75 17.18
C GLY A 150 0.98 -1.93 16.01
N ASN A 151 0.47 -0.82 15.48
CA ASN A 151 -0.42 -0.84 14.34
C ASN A 151 0.31 -1.36 13.09
N ALA A 152 -0.31 -2.31 12.39
CA ALA A 152 0.21 -2.88 11.16
C ALA A 152 -0.78 -2.68 10.02
N TYR A 153 -0.26 -2.40 8.82
CA TYR A 153 -1.06 -2.18 7.63
C TYR A 153 -0.66 -3.11 6.49
N GLY A 154 -1.58 -3.25 5.55
CA GLY A 154 -1.36 -3.78 4.21
C GLY A 154 -2.24 -3.01 3.23
N PHE A 155 -2.10 -3.28 1.94
CA PHE A 155 -2.95 -2.63 0.93
C PHE A 155 -3.53 -3.64 -0.04
N LEU A 156 -4.68 -3.30 -0.59
CA LEU A 156 -5.38 -4.12 -1.56
C LEU A 156 -4.60 -4.20 -2.87
N THR A 157 -4.73 -5.35 -3.51
CA THR A 157 -4.24 -5.58 -4.86
C THR A 157 -5.37 -6.06 -5.74
N THR A 158 -5.26 -5.75 -7.03
CA THR A 158 -6.21 -6.10 -8.07
C THR A 158 -5.46 -6.68 -9.29
N GLU A 159 -6.20 -7.05 -10.32
CA GLU A 159 -5.59 -7.47 -11.58
C GLU A 159 -4.79 -6.32 -12.23
N PRO A 160 -3.65 -6.59 -12.89
CA PRO A 160 -2.85 -5.53 -13.47
C PRO A 160 -3.52 -4.95 -14.73
N ASN A 161 -3.28 -3.67 -14.99
CA ASN A 161 -3.73 -2.98 -16.20
C ASN A 161 -2.76 -3.18 -17.38
N ALA A 162 -3.04 -2.55 -18.54
CA ALA A 162 -2.30 -2.74 -19.78
C ALA A 162 -0.80 -2.40 -19.73
N ILE A 163 -0.36 -1.51 -18.82
CA ILE A 163 1.08 -1.18 -18.68
C ILE A 163 1.77 -2.02 -17.60
N VAL A 164 1.04 -2.54 -16.62
CA VAL A 164 1.62 -3.40 -15.56
C VAL A 164 1.67 -4.86 -16.01
N VAL A 165 0.67 -5.36 -16.76
CA VAL A 165 0.59 -6.75 -17.23
C VAL A 165 1.90 -7.24 -17.89
N PRO A 166 2.51 -6.48 -18.83
CA PRO A 166 3.72 -6.93 -19.51
C PRO A 166 4.94 -7.07 -18.59
N ILE A 167 4.97 -6.31 -17.49
CA ILE A 167 6.09 -6.29 -16.53
C ILE A 167 5.86 -7.30 -15.41
N HIS A 168 4.65 -7.32 -14.85
CA HIS A 168 4.31 -8.14 -13.70
C HIS A 168 2.81 -8.57 -13.78
N PRO A 169 2.52 -9.71 -14.41
CA PRO A 169 1.15 -10.11 -14.79
C PRO A 169 0.31 -10.59 -13.61
N LYS A 170 0.89 -10.71 -12.42
CA LYS A 170 0.20 -11.31 -11.29
C LYS A 170 -0.80 -10.35 -10.66
N ALA A 171 -0.47 -9.10 -10.39
CA ALA A 171 -1.36 -8.14 -9.72
C ALA A 171 -0.73 -6.75 -9.69
N MET A 172 -1.55 -5.71 -9.52
CA MET A 172 -1.10 -4.36 -9.16
C MET A 172 -1.74 -3.88 -7.85
N PRO A 173 -1.17 -2.90 -7.15
CA PRO A 173 -1.86 -2.22 -6.05
C PRO A 173 -3.16 -1.55 -6.53
N VAL A 174 -4.18 -1.51 -5.67
CA VAL A 174 -5.36 -0.69 -5.91
C VAL A 174 -4.99 0.76 -5.63
N ILE A 175 -4.83 1.56 -6.69
CA ILE A 175 -4.63 3.00 -6.61
C ILE A 175 -6.02 3.65 -6.56
N LEU A 176 -6.26 4.49 -5.56
CA LEU A 176 -7.53 5.21 -5.43
C LEU A 176 -7.51 6.48 -6.28
N HIS A 177 -8.65 6.88 -6.84
CA HIS A 177 -8.85 8.25 -7.34
C HIS A 177 -8.98 9.22 -6.15
N ASP A 178 -8.65 10.50 -6.35
CA ASP A 178 -8.72 11.50 -5.27
C ASP A 178 -10.15 11.62 -4.71
N ASP A 179 -11.15 11.54 -5.58
CA ASP A 179 -12.58 11.57 -5.22
C ASP A 179 -13.03 10.33 -4.43
N ASP A 180 -12.30 9.21 -4.51
CA ASP A 180 -12.61 7.99 -3.78
C ASP A 180 -11.98 7.93 -2.39
N TYR A 181 -11.14 8.90 -2.00
CA TYR A 181 -10.47 8.87 -0.69
C TYR A 181 -11.45 8.89 0.47
N GLU A 182 -12.44 9.79 0.45
CA GLU A 182 -13.43 9.87 1.53
C GLU A 182 -14.34 8.65 1.53
N ARG A 183 -14.77 8.21 0.35
CA ARG A 183 -15.61 7.04 0.18
C ARG A 183 -14.89 5.79 0.70
N TRP A 184 -13.61 5.61 0.37
CA TRP A 184 -12.78 4.54 0.92
C TRP A 184 -12.68 4.60 2.44
N LEU A 185 -12.54 5.78 3.03
CA LEU A 185 -12.40 5.90 4.49
C LEU A 185 -13.72 5.75 5.28
N THR A 186 -14.88 5.94 4.64
CA THR A 186 -16.16 6.08 5.37
C THR A 186 -17.29 5.16 4.91
N ALA A 187 -17.38 4.82 3.63
CA ALA A 187 -18.53 4.10 3.08
C ALA A 187 -18.62 2.65 3.58
N SER A 188 -19.80 2.04 3.56
CA SER A 188 -19.90 0.61 3.81
C SER A 188 -19.16 -0.19 2.73
N TRP A 189 -18.79 -1.44 3.02
CA TRP A 189 -18.06 -2.27 2.05
C TRP A 189 -18.85 -2.49 0.74
N ASP A 190 -20.17 -2.64 0.84
CA ASP A 190 -21.04 -2.88 -0.32
C ASP A 190 -21.17 -1.63 -1.20
N GLU A 191 -20.98 -0.44 -0.64
CA GLU A 191 -20.95 0.84 -1.35
C GLU A 191 -19.61 1.13 -2.03
N LEU A 192 -18.58 0.28 -1.88
CA LEU A 192 -17.26 0.45 -2.53
C LEU A 192 -17.18 -0.17 -3.92
N GLY A 193 -18.31 -0.54 -4.52
CA GLY A 193 -18.38 -1.01 -5.90
C GLY A 193 -17.63 -0.09 -6.86
N GLY A 194 -16.71 -0.67 -7.64
CA GLY A 194 -15.87 0.02 -8.62
C GLY A 194 -14.60 0.67 -8.05
N VAL A 195 -14.51 0.92 -6.74
CA VAL A 195 -13.30 1.51 -6.10
C VAL A 195 -12.12 0.53 -6.15
N VAL A 196 -12.42 -0.75 -5.94
CA VAL A 196 -11.43 -1.83 -5.98
C VAL A 196 -11.28 -2.36 -7.40
N ALA A 197 -10.59 -1.58 -8.25
CA ALA A 197 -10.40 -1.88 -9.67
C ALA A 197 -8.97 -1.54 -10.14
N PRO A 198 -8.51 -2.11 -11.28
CA PRO A 198 -7.25 -1.70 -11.89
C PRO A 198 -7.31 -0.21 -12.27
N TYR A 199 -6.30 0.56 -11.85
CA TYR A 199 -6.26 1.98 -12.16
C TYR A 199 -6.06 2.21 -13.67
N PRO A 200 -6.63 3.27 -14.28
CA PRO A 200 -6.54 3.47 -15.72
C PRO A 200 -5.09 3.64 -16.20
N SER A 201 -4.65 2.79 -17.13
CA SER A 201 -3.26 2.74 -17.55
C SER A 201 -2.78 4.01 -18.25
N GLN A 202 -3.67 4.73 -18.94
CA GLN A 202 -3.38 6.00 -19.61
C GLN A 202 -3.05 7.15 -18.65
N LEU A 203 -3.39 7.00 -17.36
CA LEU A 203 -3.07 7.96 -16.31
C LEU A 203 -1.76 7.63 -15.59
N MET A 204 -1.15 6.49 -15.92
CA MET A 204 0.06 6.00 -15.30
C MET A 204 1.21 6.01 -16.29
N ARG A 205 2.43 5.95 -15.78
CA ARG A 205 3.63 5.86 -16.59
C ARG A 205 4.64 4.91 -15.96
N VAL A 206 5.40 4.22 -16.80
CA VAL A 206 6.63 3.51 -16.42
C VAL A 206 7.78 4.52 -16.47
N LEU A 207 8.50 4.71 -15.37
CA LEU A 207 9.66 5.60 -15.33
C LEU A 207 10.81 4.98 -16.12
N ALA A 208 11.52 5.81 -16.90
CA ALA A 208 12.71 5.38 -17.61
C ALA A 208 13.86 5.13 -16.61
N ASP A 209 14.71 4.14 -16.90
CA ASP A 209 15.87 3.82 -16.07
C ASP A 209 16.76 5.07 -15.88
N GLY A 210 17.00 5.44 -14.61
CA GLY A 210 17.77 6.64 -14.24
C GLY A 210 16.94 7.91 -13.96
N SER A 211 15.60 7.85 -14.08
CA SER A 211 14.70 8.95 -13.72
C SER A 211 14.36 8.90 -12.22
N VAL A 212 15.30 9.30 -11.36
CA VAL A 212 15.07 9.52 -9.91
C VAL A 212 15.76 10.80 -9.49
#